data_AF-A0A958ALT6-F1
#
_entry.id   AF-A0A958ALT6-F1
#
_cell.length_a   1.000
_cell.length_b   1.000
_cell.length_c   1.000
_cell.angle_alpha   90.00
_cell.angle_beta   90.00
_cell.angle_gamma   90.00
#
_symmetry.space_group_name_H-M   'P 1'
#
loop_
_entity.id
_entity.type
_entity.pdbx_description
1 polymer ?
#
loop_
_entity_poly.entity_id
_entity_poly.type
_entity_poly.pdbx_seq_one_letter_code
_entity_poly.pdbx_strand_id
1 'polypeptide(L)'
;PVTLDVKAPRPVTINYTFLDDSAKRGNEYQVVDEALTIPTGEQSGSIAVTIIDDCGASGDPNDTTCFREPDKRFFVEISSDDDVTLGEVRRAAVTILDDDHVIVRNEHGQPVANAQVALYRNNELFTSTVTVANGDALFESFQLDDRLLALEQQEPTNPSLEGLPLRAYITSMDILSDPQIPADQVARLQPITTPGEQIVTVKKSNTLILFDLIVSLEWETVAQDTFIEDLEAAFNSGSAHLYDVTDGQFAFGNIKIYDGGEQWNEADLQILASNQVRPHAIPCSMGAGSGPSFFRMGRSWNRYGDIDSKEKGALSLRKPDGFRTLVHEFLHYAFCLHDQYFMIDETDTLISAFCVQNLRDQASGQAEDAAAASIMYWPYATSELDMQGSLAWHEKCKATQQWQETGESSWETVKRRFRDDQWDIKTPPPGGSPNAGPAHLPFADWLTTFEYFVGEQRLAASTPKSRQFRVLYPSGRLPYSGDVDIYLQSRGAANEVI
;
A
#
# COMPACT_ATOMS: atom_id res chain seq x y z
N PRO A 1 3.99 26.34 38.29
CA PRO A 1 4.88 27.09 39.24
C PRO A 1 4.06 27.48 40.48
N VAL A 2 4.67 27.47 41.66
CA VAL A 2 4.07 28.02 42.89
C VAL A 2 4.54 29.46 43.00
N THR A 3 3.61 30.40 43.23
CA THR A 3 3.89 31.83 43.21
C THR A 3 3.48 32.50 44.52
N LEU A 4 4.25 33.51 44.91
CA LEU A 4 3.92 34.44 45.98
C LEU A 4 3.31 35.72 45.37
N ASP A 5 2.45 36.39 46.12
CA ASP A 5 1.88 37.69 45.75
C ASP A 5 2.93 38.81 45.78
N VAL A 6 3.94 38.67 46.64
CA VAL A 6 5.11 39.55 46.74
C VAL A 6 6.41 38.75 46.77
N LYS A 7 7.54 39.41 46.46
CA LYS A 7 8.87 38.80 46.60
C LYS A 7 9.11 38.36 48.04
N ALA A 8 9.69 37.18 48.21
CA ALA A 8 9.95 36.57 49.51
C ALA A 8 10.96 37.43 50.30
N PRO A 9 10.59 38.00 51.46
CA PRO A 9 11.51 38.82 52.27
C PRO A 9 12.54 37.97 53.04
N ARG A 10 12.32 36.66 53.09
CA ARG A 10 13.17 35.59 53.65
C ARG A 10 12.85 34.29 52.88
N PRO A 11 13.64 33.21 52.99
CA PRO A 11 13.27 31.94 52.37
C PRO A 11 11.90 31.47 52.86
N VAL A 12 11.05 31.04 51.93
CA VAL A 12 9.69 30.56 52.20
C VAL A 12 9.61 29.08 51.85
N THR A 13 9.25 28.26 52.84
CA THR A 13 9.06 26.82 52.64
C THR A 13 7.58 26.52 52.43
N ILE A 14 7.27 25.84 51.32
CA ILE A 14 5.93 25.38 50.97
C ILE A 14 5.97 23.85 50.93
N ASN A 15 5.15 23.22 51.75
CA ASN A 15 4.96 21.77 51.67
C ASN A 15 4.01 21.45 50.52
N TYR A 16 4.18 20.28 49.91
CA TYR A 16 3.26 19.80 48.90
C TYR A 16 3.14 18.28 48.96
N THR A 17 2.01 17.78 48.49
CA THR A 17 1.74 16.34 48.35
C THR A 17 1.20 16.06 46.95
N PHE A 18 1.55 14.88 46.45
CA PHE A 18 0.98 14.33 45.23
C PHE A 18 -0.19 13.42 45.57
N LEU A 19 -1.31 13.61 44.88
CA LEU A 19 -2.51 12.81 45.04
C LEU A 19 -2.79 12.11 43.71
N ASP A 20 -2.69 10.78 43.72
CA ASP A 20 -3.07 9.95 42.59
C ASP A 20 -4.54 10.17 42.19
N ASP A 21 -4.80 10.08 40.90
CA ASP A 21 -6.16 9.94 40.36
C ASP A 21 -6.19 8.83 39.30
N SER A 22 -6.24 9.16 38.01
CA SER A 22 -6.08 8.14 36.96
C SER A 22 -4.61 7.83 36.68
N ALA A 23 -3.70 8.80 36.87
CA ALA A 23 -2.27 8.56 36.93
C ALA A 23 -1.87 8.14 38.35
N LYS A 24 -1.01 7.11 38.44
CA LYS A 24 -0.51 6.50 39.67
C LYS A 24 0.99 6.70 39.81
N ARG A 25 1.42 7.09 41.01
CA ARG A 25 2.83 7.24 41.33
C ARG A 25 3.57 5.92 41.16
N GLY A 26 4.71 5.96 40.47
CA GLY A 26 5.54 4.80 40.16
C GLY A 26 5.16 4.07 38.87
N ASN A 27 3.97 4.35 38.31
CA ASN A 27 3.55 3.83 37.02
C ASN A 27 3.63 4.92 35.95
N GLU A 28 2.94 6.04 36.15
CA GLU A 28 2.89 7.15 35.17
C GLU A 28 3.75 8.35 35.56
N TYR A 29 4.04 8.52 36.84
CA TYR A 29 4.86 9.63 37.30
C TYR A 29 5.71 9.28 38.52
N GLN A 30 6.90 9.86 38.57
CA GLN A 30 7.83 9.76 39.69
C GLN A 30 8.18 11.14 40.21
N VAL A 31 8.21 11.24 41.54
CA VAL A 31 8.40 12.50 42.26
C VAL A 31 9.25 12.25 43.50
N VAL A 32 9.97 13.30 43.90
CA VAL A 32 10.70 13.37 45.16
C VAL A 32 9.85 14.14 46.16
N ASP A 33 9.57 13.53 47.31
CA ASP A 33 8.84 14.19 48.41
C ASP A 33 9.80 15.10 49.17
N GLU A 34 9.87 16.36 48.75
CA GLU A 34 10.61 17.42 49.42
C GLU A 34 9.73 18.67 49.55
N ALA A 35 10.11 19.61 50.41
CA ALA A 35 9.41 20.89 50.50
C ALA A 35 10.00 21.88 49.48
N LEU A 36 9.15 22.67 48.83
CA LEU A 36 9.60 23.72 47.94
C LEU A 36 10.11 24.90 48.75
N THR A 37 11.37 25.28 48.57
CA THR A 37 11.91 26.52 49.14
C THR A 37 11.98 27.61 48.08
N ILE A 38 11.24 28.70 48.28
CA ILE A 38 11.34 29.93 47.46
C ILE A 38 12.40 30.84 48.11
N PRO A 39 13.54 31.11 47.46
CA PRO A 39 14.63 31.91 48.03
C PRO A 39 14.24 33.36 48.29
N THR A 40 15.01 34.05 49.14
CA THR A 40 14.83 35.48 49.37
C THR A 40 15.00 36.28 48.08
N GLY A 41 14.09 37.23 47.83
CA GLY A 41 14.10 38.07 46.63
C GLY A 41 13.41 37.45 45.42
N GLU A 42 13.11 36.15 45.45
CA GLU A 42 12.31 35.45 44.44
C GLU A 42 10.82 35.52 44.74
N GLN A 43 10.00 35.31 43.70
CA GLN A 43 8.54 35.35 43.81
C GLN A 43 7.89 34.02 43.40
N SER A 44 8.66 33.06 42.89
CA SER A 44 8.13 31.77 42.46
C SER A 44 9.14 30.65 42.63
N GLY A 45 8.63 29.43 42.78
CA GLY A 45 9.39 28.20 42.69
C GLY A 45 8.68 27.17 41.80
N SER A 46 9.41 26.15 41.40
CA SER A 46 8.89 25.05 40.57
C SER A 46 8.97 23.73 41.33
N ILE A 47 7.92 22.93 41.20
CA ILE A 47 7.89 21.54 41.67
C ILE A 47 8.24 20.68 40.46
N ALA A 48 9.28 19.86 40.58
CA ALA A 48 9.70 18.95 39.52
C ALA A 48 8.88 17.65 39.58
N VAL A 49 8.45 17.18 38.41
CA VAL A 49 7.77 15.89 38.23
C VAL A 49 8.43 15.19 37.05
N THR A 50 8.80 13.93 37.22
CA THR A 50 9.24 13.08 36.12
C THR A 50 8.05 12.27 35.63
N ILE A 51 7.73 12.36 34.34
CA ILE A 51 6.73 11.48 33.71
C ILE A 51 7.43 10.19 33.29
N ILE A 52 6.75 9.07 33.48
CA ILE A 52 7.22 7.75 33.06
C ILE A 52 6.54 7.44 31.73
N ASP A 53 7.35 7.24 30.70
CA ASP A 53 6.94 6.76 29.38
C ASP A 53 6.64 5.26 29.46
N ASP A 54 5.57 4.81 28.81
CA ASP A 54 5.13 3.42 28.79
C ASP A 54 5.71 2.62 27.62
N CYS A 55 6.44 3.26 26.70
CA CYS A 55 7.28 2.57 25.73
C CYS A 55 8.34 1.68 26.41
N GLY A 56 8.21 0.36 26.22
CA GLY A 56 9.09 -0.63 26.83
C GLY A 56 8.80 -0.89 28.32
N ALA A 57 7.59 -0.57 28.79
CA ALA A 57 7.21 -0.64 30.20
C ALA A 57 7.30 -2.02 30.86
N SER A 58 7.48 -3.13 30.12
CA SER A 58 7.60 -4.46 30.73
C SER A 58 8.87 -4.64 31.60
N GLY A 59 9.85 -3.74 31.46
CA GLY A 59 11.13 -3.83 32.14
C GLY A 59 12.11 -4.83 31.51
N ASP A 60 11.72 -5.49 30.41
CA ASP A 60 12.65 -6.21 29.53
C ASP A 60 13.43 -5.18 28.69
N PRO A 61 14.78 -5.19 28.70
CA PRO A 61 15.57 -4.26 27.89
C PRO A 61 15.38 -4.43 26.37
N ASN A 62 14.71 -5.49 25.92
CA ASN A 62 14.36 -5.71 24.51
C ASN A 62 12.90 -5.38 24.18
N ASP A 63 12.09 -5.00 25.16
CA ASP A 63 10.73 -4.55 24.90
C ASP A 63 10.73 -3.11 24.40
N THR A 64 10.23 -2.93 23.19
CA THR A 64 10.12 -1.66 22.50
C THR A 64 8.66 -1.31 22.22
N THR A 65 7.73 -1.97 22.90
CA THR A 65 6.29 -1.80 22.70
C THR A 65 5.81 -0.51 23.36
N CYS A 66 5.14 0.32 22.57
CA CYS A 66 4.50 1.56 22.94
C CYS A 66 2.99 1.36 22.87
N PHE A 67 2.24 1.80 23.88
CA PHE A 67 0.81 1.54 23.99
C PHE A 67 0.03 2.83 23.94
N ARG A 68 -1.03 2.83 23.12
CA ARG A 68 -1.94 3.96 23.12
C ARG A 68 -2.82 3.94 24.36
N GLU A 69 -2.80 5.03 25.11
CA GLU A 69 -3.52 5.20 26.37
C GLU A 69 -4.41 6.45 26.37
N PRO A 70 -5.46 6.52 27.20
CA PRO A 70 -6.19 7.77 27.41
C PRO A 70 -5.35 8.73 28.28
N ASP A 71 -5.52 10.04 28.08
CA ASP A 71 -4.96 11.06 28.98
C ASP A 71 -5.23 10.74 30.46
N LYS A 72 -4.16 10.71 31.25
CA LYS A 72 -4.22 10.43 32.69
C LYS A 72 -3.99 11.71 33.49
N ARG A 73 -4.42 11.74 34.75
CA ARG A 73 -4.24 12.92 35.61
C ARG A 73 -3.88 12.55 37.04
N PHE A 74 -3.15 13.44 37.70
CA PHE A 74 -2.92 13.45 39.13
C PHE A 74 -3.04 14.88 39.67
N PHE A 75 -3.01 15.06 40.98
CA PHE A 75 -3.05 16.38 41.60
C PHE A 75 -1.82 16.68 42.44
N VAL A 76 -1.46 17.95 42.49
CA VAL A 76 -0.48 18.49 43.45
C VAL A 76 -1.21 19.43 44.38
N GLU A 77 -1.14 19.17 45.68
CA GLU A 77 -1.78 19.99 46.71
C GLU A 77 -0.72 20.63 47.60
N ILE A 78 -0.75 21.96 47.74
CA ILE A 78 0.18 22.68 48.62
C ILE A 78 -0.40 22.83 50.02
N SER A 79 0.47 22.72 51.02
CA SER A 79 0.20 22.98 52.42
C SER A 79 1.24 23.93 53.01
N SER A 80 0.93 24.55 54.15
CA SER A 80 1.77 25.54 54.82
C SER A 80 1.81 25.23 56.31
N ASP A 81 3.00 25.28 56.90
CA ASP A 81 3.25 25.06 58.33
C ASP A 81 3.33 26.41 59.11
N ASP A 82 2.48 27.38 58.76
CA ASP A 82 2.26 28.70 59.41
C ASP A 82 3.01 29.93 58.85
N ASP A 83 4.02 29.77 57.98
CA ASP A 83 4.83 30.90 57.48
C ASP A 83 4.20 31.70 56.32
N VAL A 84 3.15 31.16 55.70
CA VAL A 84 2.49 31.74 54.52
C VAL A 84 0.99 31.51 54.60
N THR A 85 0.20 32.52 54.23
CA THR A 85 -1.24 32.36 53.99
C THR A 85 -1.47 31.80 52.59
N LEU A 86 -2.07 30.61 52.51
CA LEU A 86 -2.39 29.99 51.22
C LEU A 86 -3.54 30.73 50.52
N GLY A 87 -3.34 31.04 49.24
CA GLY A 87 -4.36 31.62 48.37
C GLY A 87 -5.53 30.67 48.09
N GLU A 88 -6.42 31.09 47.18
CA GLU A 88 -7.63 30.33 46.82
C GLU A 88 -7.30 29.03 46.08
N VAL A 89 -6.32 29.06 45.17
CA VAL A 89 -5.88 27.88 44.42
C VAL A 89 -4.78 27.16 45.20
N ARG A 90 -5.13 26.01 45.79
CA ARG A 90 -4.23 25.18 46.60
C ARG A 90 -3.93 23.82 45.97
N ARG A 91 -4.67 23.47 44.93
CA ARG A 91 -4.56 22.22 44.19
C ARG A 91 -4.42 22.52 42.72
N ALA A 92 -3.42 21.93 42.09
CA ALA A 92 -3.25 21.91 40.65
C ALA A 92 -3.56 20.51 40.12
N ALA A 93 -4.32 20.43 39.03
CA ALA A 93 -4.44 19.20 38.25
C ALA A 93 -3.30 19.16 37.23
N VAL A 94 -2.63 18.02 37.12
CA VAL A 94 -1.64 17.75 36.09
C VAL A 94 -2.19 16.64 35.22
N THR A 95 -2.33 16.92 33.93
CA THR A 95 -2.72 15.92 32.92
C THR A 95 -1.46 15.47 32.19
N ILE A 96 -1.29 14.16 32.10
CA ILE A 96 -0.32 13.47 31.27
C ILE A 96 -1.05 13.13 29.97
N LEU A 97 -0.57 13.69 28.87
CA LEU A 97 -1.08 13.41 27.54
C LEU A 97 -0.32 12.20 26.99
N ASP A 98 -1.04 11.28 26.40
CA ASP A 98 -0.43 10.20 25.61
C ASP A 98 0.13 10.77 24.31
N ASP A 99 1.32 10.33 23.92
CA ASP A 99 1.96 10.67 22.64
C ASP A 99 2.20 9.45 21.75
N ASP A 100 1.79 8.25 22.16
CA ASP A 100 1.90 7.02 21.37
C ASP A 100 0.78 6.89 20.33
N HIS A 101 0.81 7.76 19.32
CA HIS A 101 -0.12 7.72 18.21
C HIS A 101 0.56 7.89 16.85
N VAL A 102 -0.13 7.38 15.83
CA VAL A 102 0.24 7.53 14.43
C VAL A 102 -0.70 8.55 13.80
N ILE A 103 -0.17 9.60 13.16
CA ILE A 103 -0.96 10.63 12.47
C ILE A 103 -0.62 10.62 10.99
N VAL A 104 -1.63 10.57 10.13
CA VAL A 104 -1.46 10.76 8.69
C VAL A 104 -1.65 12.22 8.32
N ARG A 105 -0.69 12.76 7.57
CA ARG A 105 -0.74 14.12 7.01
C ARG A 105 -0.47 14.12 5.51
N ASN A 106 -0.93 15.15 4.83
CA ASN A 106 -0.57 15.41 3.43
C ASN A 106 0.75 16.22 3.35
N GLU A 107 1.22 16.48 2.13
CA GLU A 107 2.46 17.24 1.85
C GLU A 107 2.46 18.68 2.41
N HIS A 108 1.30 19.23 2.78
CA HIS A 108 1.16 20.55 3.39
C HIS A 108 1.07 20.48 4.92
N GLY A 109 1.23 19.30 5.51
CA GLY A 109 1.14 19.07 6.96
C GLY A 109 -0.29 19.10 7.50
N GLN A 110 -1.31 19.01 6.64
CA GLN A 110 -2.71 18.96 7.06
C GLN A 110 -3.11 17.52 7.37
N PRO A 111 -3.97 17.28 8.38
CA PRO A 111 -4.43 15.93 8.71
C PRO A 111 -5.27 15.32 7.59
N VAL A 112 -5.14 14.00 7.40
CA VAL A 112 -5.85 13.24 6.37
C VAL A 112 -6.81 12.27 7.03
N ALA A 113 -8.12 12.47 6.83
CA ALA A 113 -9.17 11.59 7.33
C ALA A 113 -9.47 10.45 6.34
N ASN A 114 -9.96 9.31 6.84
CA ASN A 114 -10.32 8.14 6.06
C ASN A 114 -9.17 7.51 5.26
N ALA A 115 -7.92 7.82 5.57
CA ALA A 115 -6.76 7.13 5.01
C ALA A 115 -6.65 5.74 5.64
N GLN A 116 -6.38 4.73 4.82
CA GLN A 116 -6.10 3.39 5.30
C GLN A 116 -4.65 3.35 5.79
N VAL A 117 -4.41 2.84 7.00
CA VAL A 117 -3.07 2.78 7.59
C VAL A 117 -2.79 1.37 8.03
N ALA A 118 -1.67 0.83 7.58
CA ALA A 118 -1.21 -0.51 7.89
C ALA A 118 0.09 -0.44 8.70
N LEU A 119 0.15 -1.25 9.75
CA LEU A 119 1.31 -1.47 10.58
C LEU A 119 1.86 -2.86 10.27
N TYR A 120 3.13 -2.92 9.90
CA TYR A 120 3.85 -4.14 9.54
C TYR A 120 4.87 -4.48 10.61
N ARG A 121 4.93 -5.76 10.97
CA ARG A 121 5.91 -6.31 11.90
C ARG A 121 6.59 -7.49 11.25
N ASN A 122 7.93 -7.51 11.25
CA ASN A 122 8.71 -8.55 10.58
C ASN A 122 8.34 -8.77 9.10
N ASN A 123 8.01 -7.68 8.39
CA ASN A 123 7.52 -7.67 6.99
C ASN A 123 6.17 -8.37 6.76
N GLU A 124 5.43 -8.71 7.81
CA GLU A 124 4.06 -9.21 7.72
C GLU A 124 3.08 -8.13 8.22
N LEU A 125 1.89 -8.10 7.63
CA LEU A 125 0.83 -7.19 8.11
C LEU A 125 0.46 -7.58 9.53
N PHE A 126 0.72 -6.69 10.49
CA PHE A 126 0.37 -6.91 11.88
C PHE A 126 -1.09 -6.49 12.14
N THR A 127 -1.44 -5.27 11.73
CA THR A 127 -2.81 -4.77 11.82
C THR A 127 -3.02 -3.59 10.86
N SER A 128 -4.27 -3.20 10.63
CA SER A 128 -4.62 -2.00 9.87
C SER A 128 -5.80 -1.28 10.50
N THR A 129 -5.88 0.01 10.24
CA THR A 129 -6.95 0.90 10.71
C THR A 129 -7.25 1.96 9.66
N VAL A 130 -8.23 2.81 9.95
CA VAL A 130 -8.58 3.96 9.11
C VAL A 130 -8.48 5.21 9.96
N THR A 131 -7.91 6.29 9.41
CA THR A 131 -7.75 7.53 10.16
C THR A 131 -9.08 8.20 10.45
N VAL A 132 -9.19 8.78 11.64
CA VAL A 132 -10.32 9.63 12.01
C VAL A 132 -10.13 11.06 11.50
N ALA A 133 -11.07 11.97 11.79
CA ALA A 133 -11.13 13.31 11.19
C ALA A 133 -9.87 14.18 11.40
N ASN A 134 -9.10 13.95 12.48
CA ASN A 134 -7.87 14.67 12.79
C ASN A 134 -6.61 13.98 12.23
N GLY A 135 -6.75 12.91 11.44
CA GLY A 135 -5.62 12.17 10.87
C GLY A 135 -5.10 11.03 11.75
N ASP A 136 -5.62 10.84 12.96
CA ASP A 136 -5.11 9.80 13.86
C ASP A 136 -5.50 8.40 13.37
N ALA A 137 -4.50 7.54 13.25
CA ALA A 137 -4.62 6.11 13.09
C ALA A 137 -4.58 5.44 14.47
N LEU A 138 -5.73 4.90 14.88
CA LEU A 138 -5.93 4.38 16.24
C LEU A 138 -5.42 2.94 16.35
N PHE A 139 -4.10 2.77 16.47
CA PHE A 139 -3.51 1.49 16.85
C PHE A 139 -3.53 1.33 18.38
N GLU A 140 -3.70 0.10 18.85
CA GLU A 140 -3.59 -0.20 20.29
C GLU A 140 -2.15 -0.15 20.79
N SER A 141 -1.20 -0.55 19.93
CA SER A 141 0.23 -0.51 20.21
C SER A 141 1.04 -0.55 18.91
N PHE A 142 2.28 -0.13 19.00
CA PHE A 142 3.32 -0.34 18.00
C PHE A 142 4.65 -0.66 18.67
N GLN A 143 5.63 -1.14 17.91
CA GLN A 143 6.98 -1.41 18.37
C GLN A 143 7.99 -0.63 17.54
N LEU A 144 9.15 -0.33 18.14
CA LEU A 144 10.29 0.09 17.33
C LEU A 144 10.61 -1.00 16.29
N ASP A 145 11.03 -0.57 15.10
CA ASP A 145 11.22 -1.39 13.88
C ASP A 145 9.94 -1.85 13.15
N ASP A 146 8.75 -1.64 13.73
CA ASP A 146 7.52 -1.74 12.94
C ASP A 146 7.57 -0.72 11.79
N ARG A 147 6.83 -1.01 10.72
CA ARG A 147 6.78 -0.17 9.52
C ARG A 147 5.36 0.27 9.21
N LEU A 148 5.21 1.53 8.85
CA LEU A 148 3.94 2.17 8.57
C LEU A 148 3.76 2.43 7.07
N LEU A 149 2.53 2.19 6.61
CA LEU A 149 2.05 2.55 5.29
C LEU A 149 0.70 3.27 5.43
N ALA A 150 0.56 4.43 4.81
CA ALA A 150 -0.72 5.10 4.65
C ALA A 150 -1.10 5.16 3.17
N LEU A 151 -2.39 4.95 2.89
CA LEU A 151 -3.00 5.13 1.58
C LEU A 151 -4.22 6.03 1.71
N GLU A 152 -4.22 7.13 0.98
CA GLU A 152 -5.38 8.01 0.85
C GLU A 152 -5.99 7.79 -0.54
N GLN A 153 -7.22 7.27 -0.57
CA GLN A 153 -7.93 7.08 -1.83
C GLN A 153 -8.25 8.43 -2.49
N GLN A 154 -8.00 8.51 -3.79
CA GLN A 154 -8.26 9.68 -4.61
C GLN A 154 -9.37 9.38 -5.61
N GLU A 155 -10.26 10.36 -5.77
CA GLU A 155 -11.29 10.31 -6.80
C GLU A 155 -10.80 11.07 -8.05
N PRO A 156 -10.78 10.44 -9.24
CA PRO A 156 -10.34 11.11 -10.46
C PRO A 156 -11.12 12.40 -10.72
N THR A 157 -10.41 13.46 -11.08
CA THR A 157 -11.03 14.73 -11.50
C THR A 157 -10.96 14.97 -12.99
N ASN A 158 -10.09 14.24 -13.70
CA ASN A 158 -10.02 14.25 -15.15
C ASN A 158 -11.17 13.43 -15.76
N PRO A 159 -12.05 14.04 -16.57
CA PRO A 159 -13.16 13.32 -17.22
C PRO A 159 -12.73 12.15 -18.10
N SER A 160 -11.50 12.11 -18.61
CA SER A 160 -11.00 10.96 -19.40
C SER A 160 -10.74 9.71 -18.58
N LEU A 161 -10.84 9.80 -17.25
CA LEU A 161 -10.70 8.70 -16.30
C LEU A 161 -12.04 8.28 -15.71
N GLU A 162 -13.09 9.08 -15.91
CA GLU A 162 -14.42 8.79 -15.39
C GLU A 162 -14.96 7.47 -15.93
N GLY A 163 -15.46 6.61 -15.05
CA GLY A 163 -16.05 5.32 -15.40
C GLY A 163 -15.05 4.21 -15.73
N LEU A 164 -13.75 4.47 -15.72
CA LEU A 164 -12.75 3.40 -15.81
C LEU A 164 -12.74 2.56 -14.51
N PRO A 165 -12.49 1.25 -14.58
CA PRO A 165 -12.49 0.38 -13.42
C PRO A 165 -11.15 0.49 -12.65
N LEU A 166 -10.83 1.70 -12.19
CA LEU A 166 -9.60 2.00 -11.47
C LEU A 166 -9.89 2.53 -10.07
N ARG A 167 -8.94 2.31 -9.15
CA ARG A 167 -8.87 2.92 -7.82
C ARG A 167 -7.52 3.60 -7.67
N ALA A 168 -7.52 4.92 -7.46
CA ALA A 168 -6.30 5.69 -7.29
C ALA A 168 -6.03 5.97 -5.81
N TYR A 169 -4.76 5.95 -5.43
CA TYR A 169 -4.29 6.27 -4.09
C TYR A 169 -3.06 7.17 -4.19
N ILE A 170 -2.92 8.07 -3.24
CA ILE A 170 -1.62 8.63 -2.87
C ILE A 170 -1.14 7.93 -1.60
N THR A 171 0.14 7.60 -1.55
CA THR A 171 0.68 6.74 -0.49
C THR A 171 1.82 7.42 0.25
N SER A 172 2.15 6.88 1.42
CA SER A 172 3.35 7.28 2.16
C SER A 172 4.62 6.53 1.75
N MET A 173 4.49 5.58 0.81
CA MET A 173 5.59 4.72 0.40
C MET A 173 6.50 5.43 -0.59
N ASP A 174 7.77 5.58 -0.22
CA ASP A 174 8.76 6.15 -1.12
C ASP A 174 9.32 5.06 -2.05
N ILE A 175 9.20 5.29 -3.36
CA ILE A 175 9.88 4.51 -4.40
C ILE A 175 11.17 5.25 -4.76
N LEU A 176 12.30 4.64 -4.43
CA LEU A 176 13.61 5.21 -4.68
C LEU A 176 14.04 4.98 -6.13
N SER A 177 14.71 5.97 -6.72
CA SER A 177 15.28 5.90 -8.07
C SER A 177 16.80 5.97 -7.97
N ASP A 178 17.39 4.89 -7.46
CA ASP A 178 18.84 4.73 -7.38
C ASP A 178 19.24 3.32 -7.85
N PRO A 179 19.96 3.18 -8.98
CA PRO A 179 20.37 1.88 -9.51
C PRO A 179 21.35 1.13 -8.60
N GLN A 180 21.88 1.76 -7.55
CA GLN A 180 22.71 1.08 -6.54
C GLN A 180 21.88 0.44 -5.41
N ILE A 181 20.58 0.73 -5.33
CA ILE A 181 19.70 0.16 -4.31
C ILE A 181 19.15 -1.18 -4.83
N PRO A 182 19.27 -2.27 -4.05
CA PRO A 182 18.64 -3.54 -4.40
C PRO A 182 17.12 -3.39 -4.62
N ALA A 183 16.57 -4.08 -5.62
CA ALA A 183 15.15 -3.94 -6.01
C ALA A 183 14.16 -4.27 -4.87
N ASP A 184 14.54 -5.13 -3.92
CA ASP A 184 13.78 -5.45 -2.70
C ASP A 184 13.79 -4.34 -1.65
N GLN A 185 14.60 -3.29 -1.85
CA GLN A 185 14.75 -2.12 -0.97
C GLN A 185 14.34 -0.79 -1.62
N VAL A 186 13.89 -0.85 -2.88
CA VAL A 186 13.45 0.32 -3.67
C VAL A 186 12.17 0.91 -3.08
N ALA A 187 11.22 0.07 -2.65
CA ALA A 187 10.02 0.49 -1.94
C ALA A 187 10.27 0.58 -0.43
N ARG A 188 10.12 1.78 0.15
CA ARG A 188 10.35 2.01 1.59
C ARG A 188 9.08 2.45 2.31
N LEU A 189 8.67 1.60 3.25
CA LEU A 189 7.76 1.99 4.31
C LEU A 189 8.49 2.83 5.36
N GLN A 190 7.73 3.63 6.10
CA GLN A 190 8.26 4.43 7.19
C GLN A 190 8.52 3.55 8.41
N PRO A 191 9.79 3.35 8.84
CA PRO A 191 10.05 2.64 10.09
C PRO A 191 9.71 3.52 11.29
N ILE A 192 9.28 2.89 12.37
CA ILE A 192 9.17 3.51 13.69
C ILE A 192 10.54 3.39 14.36
N THR A 193 11.24 4.51 14.50
CA THR A 193 12.61 4.54 15.04
C THR A 193 12.71 5.18 16.43
N THR A 194 11.65 5.84 16.87
CA THR A 194 11.59 6.52 18.17
C THR A 194 10.22 6.28 18.82
N PRO A 195 10.15 6.21 20.16
CA PRO A 195 8.90 6.32 20.92
C PRO A 195 8.04 7.55 20.56
N GLY A 196 6.76 7.53 20.94
CA GLY A 196 5.85 8.68 20.82
C GLY A 196 5.31 8.89 19.40
N GLU A 197 5.02 10.17 19.08
CA GLU A 197 4.24 10.53 17.89
C GLU A 197 4.93 10.11 16.58
N GLN A 198 4.20 9.36 15.75
CA GLN A 198 4.64 8.98 14.41
C GLN A 198 3.84 9.73 13.34
N ILE A 199 4.50 10.64 12.61
CA ILE A 199 3.86 11.35 11.49
C ILE A 199 4.12 10.61 10.18
N VAL A 200 3.08 10.10 9.56
CA VAL A 200 3.13 9.45 8.23
C VAL A 200 2.62 10.42 7.18
N THR A 201 3.39 10.66 6.12
CA THR A 201 3.02 11.63 5.08
C THR A 201 2.64 10.95 3.77
N VAL A 202 1.41 11.13 3.31
CA VAL A 202 1.00 10.73 1.95
C VAL A 202 1.34 11.83 0.94
N LYS A 203 1.79 11.43 -0.26
CA LYS A 203 2.36 12.36 -1.26
C LYS A 203 1.73 12.17 -2.63
N LYS A 204 1.41 13.27 -3.34
CA LYS A 204 0.93 13.20 -4.73
C LYS A 204 1.91 12.52 -5.67
N SER A 205 3.19 12.62 -5.36
CA SER A 205 4.26 11.96 -6.09
C SER A 205 4.35 10.45 -5.83
N ASN A 206 3.71 9.91 -4.79
CA ASN A 206 3.71 8.48 -4.44
C ASN A 206 2.37 7.84 -4.83
N THR A 207 2.04 7.96 -6.11
CA THR A 207 0.81 7.46 -6.72
C THR A 207 0.79 5.94 -6.81
N LEU A 208 -0.35 5.33 -6.48
CA LEU A 208 -0.66 3.94 -6.77
C LEU A 208 -2.06 3.86 -7.40
N ILE A 209 -2.15 3.32 -8.61
CA ILE A 209 -3.42 3.09 -9.31
C ILE A 209 -3.62 1.59 -9.49
N LEU A 210 -4.74 1.08 -8.97
CA LEU A 210 -5.13 -0.31 -9.08
C LEU A 210 -6.21 -0.45 -10.16
N PHE A 211 -6.11 -1.48 -11.00
CA PHE A 211 -7.15 -1.82 -11.96
C PHE A 211 -7.94 -3.04 -11.49
N ASP A 212 -9.24 -2.85 -11.30
CA ASP A 212 -10.16 -3.94 -11.00
C ASP A 212 -10.62 -4.55 -12.34
N LEU A 213 -10.51 -5.86 -12.51
CA LEU A 213 -10.77 -6.53 -13.79
C LEU A 213 -11.84 -7.61 -13.66
N ILE A 214 -12.66 -7.73 -14.71
CA ILE A 214 -13.55 -8.85 -14.94
C ILE A 214 -12.88 -9.83 -15.89
N VAL A 215 -12.77 -11.08 -15.47
CA VAL A 215 -12.21 -12.19 -16.24
C VAL A 215 -13.31 -13.19 -16.53
N SER A 216 -13.46 -13.61 -17.78
CA SER A 216 -14.41 -14.65 -18.18
C SER A 216 -13.69 -15.82 -18.85
N LEU A 217 -13.92 -17.02 -18.33
CA LEU A 217 -13.41 -18.27 -18.88
C LEU A 217 -14.44 -18.88 -19.81
N GLU A 218 -14.04 -19.26 -21.02
CA GLU A 218 -14.96 -19.79 -22.05
C GLU A 218 -15.61 -21.12 -21.63
N TRP A 219 -14.99 -21.87 -20.71
CA TRP A 219 -15.45 -23.18 -20.25
C TRP A 219 -15.91 -23.12 -18.79
N GLU A 220 -16.76 -24.07 -18.40
CA GLU A 220 -17.14 -24.29 -17.00
C GLU A 220 -16.00 -24.97 -16.25
N THR A 221 -15.63 -24.42 -15.09
CA THR A 221 -14.63 -25.02 -14.21
C THR A 221 -15.25 -26.16 -13.39
N VAL A 222 -14.42 -27.09 -12.92
CA VAL A 222 -14.85 -28.20 -12.07
C VAL A 222 -14.08 -28.20 -10.76
N ALA A 223 -14.61 -28.86 -9.74
CA ALA A 223 -13.88 -29.06 -8.48
C ALA A 223 -12.49 -29.65 -8.77
N GLN A 224 -11.43 -29.00 -8.25
CA GLN A 224 -10.00 -29.31 -8.50
C GLN A 224 -9.43 -28.84 -9.86
N ASP A 225 -10.05 -27.88 -10.55
CA ASP A 225 -9.39 -27.22 -11.69
C ASP A 225 -8.18 -26.40 -11.22
N THR A 226 -6.98 -26.91 -11.46
CA THR A 226 -5.71 -26.23 -11.11
C THR A 226 -5.47 -24.97 -11.96
N PHE A 227 -6.29 -24.72 -12.97
CA PHE A 227 -6.18 -23.50 -13.77
C PHE A 227 -6.49 -22.24 -12.96
N ILE A 228 -7.44 -22.30 -12.02
CA ILE A 228 -7.76 -21.13 -11.19
C ILE A 228 -6.56 -20.73 -10.32
N GLU A 229 -5.89 -21.71 -9.71
CA GLU A 229 -4.64 -21.48 -8.96
C GLU A 229 -3.51 -20.95 -9.86
N ASP A 230 -3.42 -21.46 -11.11
CA ASP A 230 -2.46 -20.94 -12.11
C ASP A 230 -2.76 -19.49 -12.47
N LEU A 231 -4.04 -19.15 -12.65
CA LEU A 231 -4.50 -17.82 -13.01
C LEU A 231 -4.30 -16.82 -11.87
N GLU A 232 -4.59 -17.19 -10.63
CA GLU A 232 -4.29 -16.37 -9.45
C GLU A 232 -2.79 -16.11 -9.34
N ALA A 233 -1.96 -17.14 -9.48
CA ALA A 233 -0.52 -16.99 -9.46
C ALA A 233 -0.01 -16.12 -10.62
N ALA A 234 -0.66 -16.19 -11.79
CA ALA A 234 -0.38 -15.33 -12.94
C ALA A 234 -0.73 -13.87 -12.66
N PHE A 235 -1.90 -13.59 -12.08
CA PHE A 235 -2.29 -12.23 -11.70
C PHE A 235 -1.42 -11.66 -10.59
N ASN A 236 -1.05 -12.44 -9.58
CA ASN A 236 -0.15 -11.98 -8.53
C ASN A 236 1.24 -11.65 -9.09
N SER A 237 1.80 -12.53 -9.93
CA SER A 237 3.09 -12.29 -10.58
C SER A 237 3.03 -11.14 -11.59
N GLY A 238 1.93 -11.05 -12.34
CA GLY A 238 1.66 -9.99 -13.30
C GLY A 238 1.43 -8.64 -12.63
N SER A 239 0.78 -8.60 -11.45
CA SER A 239 0.58 -7.39 -10.66
C SER A 239 1.92 -6.85 -10.17
N ALA A 240 2.77 -7.72 -9.62
CA ALA A 240 4.13 -7.35 -9.23
C ALA A 240 4.95 -6.88 -10.44
N HIS A 241 4.81 -7.52 -11.60
CA HIS A 241 5.51 -7.11 -12.82
C HIS A 241 4.99 -5.79 -13.40
N LEU A 242 3.68 -5.53 -13.39
CA LEU A 242 3.10 -4.24 -13.81
C LEU A 242 3.57 -3.12 -12.88
N TYR A 243 3.66 -3.42 -11.58
CA TYR A 243 4.18 -2.50 -10.58
C TYR A 243 5.64 -2.13 -10.85
N ASP A 244 6.46 -3.13 -11.15
CA ASP A 244 7.86 -2.98 -11.54
C ASP A 244 8.00 -2.14 -12.82
N VAL A 245 7.31 -2.56 -13.91
CA VAL A 245 7.26 -1.89 -15.23
C VAL A 245 6.86 -0.43 -15.19
N THR A 246 6.13 -0.05 -14.16
CA THR A 246 5.60 1.29 -14.00
C THR A 246 6.20 2.03 -12.82
N ASP A 247 7.42 1.68 -12.41
CA ASP A 247 8.14 2.39 -11.35
C ASP A 247 7.35 2.52 -10.04
N GLY A 248 6.57 1.48 -9.73
CA GLY A 248 5.77 1.39 -8.53
C GLY A 248 4.47 2.19 -8.56
N GLN A 249 3.88 2.43 -9.74
CA GLN A 249 2.70 3.29 -9.87
C GLN A 249 1.39 2.56 -10.22
N PHE A 250 1.44 1.41 -10.87
CA PHE A 250 0.24 0.70 -11.30
C PHE A 250 0.30 -0.78 -10.93
N ALA A 251 -0.83 -1.36 -10.56
CA ALA A 251 -0.94 -2.78 -10.22
C ALA A 251 -2.36 -3.30 -10.51
N PHE A 252 -2.54 -4.61 -10.43
CA PHE A 252 -3.87 -5.22 -10.48
C PHE A 252 -4.56 -5.13 -9.11
N GLY A 253 -5.83 -4.77 -9.12
CA GLY A 253 -6.70 -4.66 -7.96
C GLY A 253 -7.60 -5.89 -7.79
N ASN A 254 -8.90 -5.67 -7.69
CA ASN A 254 -9.88 -6.74 -7.53
C ASN A 254 -10.12 -7.47 -8.84
N ILE A 255 -9.94 -8.78 -8.85
CA ILE A 255 -10.13 -9.66 -10.00
C ILE A 255 -11.38 -10.51 -9.77
N LYS A 256 -12.39 -10.31 -10.63
CA LYS A 256 -13.62 -11.11 -10.63
C LYS A 256 -13.53 -12.16 -11.72
N ILE A 257 -13.62 -13.43 -11.37
CA ILE A 257 -13.46 -14.55 -12.29
C ILE A 257 -14.81 -15.23 -12.48
N TYR A 258 -15.31 -15.23 -13.71
CA TYR A 258 -16.50 -15.91 -14.16
C TYR A 258 -16.13 -17.09 -15.06
N ASP A 259 -16.86 -18.21 -14.98
CA ASP A 259 -16.68 -19.34 -15.88
C ASP A 259 -17.89 -19.57 -16.80
N GLY A 260 -17.80 -20.58 -17.68
CA GLY A 260 -18.88 -20.94 -18.58
C GLY A 260 -19.26 -19.85 -19.59
N GLY A 261 -18.38 -18.88 -19.83
CA GLY A 261 -18.64 -17.70 -20.65
C GLY A 261 -19.59 -16.68 -20.01
N GLU A 262 -19.81 -16.72 -18.69
CA GLU A 262 -20.57 -15.67 -18.01
C GLU A 262 -19.82 -14.33 -18.04
N GLN A 263 -20.55 -13.21 -18.18
CA GLN A 263 -19.98 -11.86 -18.36
C GLN A 263 -19.02 -11.72 -19.55
N TRP A 264 -19.11 -12.60 -20.55
CA TRP A 264 -18.13 -12.62 -21.65
C TRP A 264 -17.99 -11.28 -22.36
N ASN A 265 -19.08 -10.58 -22.64
CA ASN A 265 -19.04 -9.31 -23.39
C ASN A 265 -18.62 -8.12 -22.51
N GLU A 266 -18.79 -8.25 -21.20
CA GLU A 266 -18.47 -7.26 -20.18
C GLU A 266 -17.06 -7.48 -19.59
N ALA A 267 -16.42 -8.62 -19.86
CA ALA A 267 -15.11 -8.97 -19.33
C ALA A 267 -13.98 -8.17 -19.97
N ASP A 268 -13.08 -7.67 -19.14
CA ASP A 268 -11.81 -7.07 -19.56
C ASP A 268 -10.87 -8.12 -20.16
N LEU A 269 -10.80 -9.31 -19.53
CA LEU A 269 -10.02 -10.44 -20.00
C LEU A 269 -10.93 -11.62 -20.37
N GLN A 270 -10.87 -12.01 -21.64
CA GLN A 270 -11.52 -13.22 -22.14
C GLN A 270 -10.48 -14.33 -22.31
N ILE A 271 -10.62 -15.42 -21.53
CA ILE A 271 -9.74 -16.59 -21.65
C ILE A 271 -10.46 -17.69 -22.43
N LEU A 272 -9.92 -17.99 -23.61
CA LEU A 272 -10.47 -19.02 -24.48
C LEU A 272 -9.94 -20.41 -24.09
N ALA A 273 -10.78 -21.43 -24.25
CA ALA A 273 -10.44 -22.81 -23.95
C ALA A 273 -9.32 -23.35 -24.85
N SER A 274 -9.14 -22.74 -26.03
CA SER A 274 -8.09 -23.10 -26.97
C SER A 274 -6.73 -22.52 -26.57
N ASN A 275 -5.72 -23.39 -26.50
CA ASN A 275 -4.31 -22.99 -26.35
C ASN A 275 -3.69 -22.43 -27.65
N GLN A 276 -4.44 -22.39 -28.75
CA GLN A 276 -3.95 -21.81 -30.02
C GLN A 276 -4.21 -20.31 -30.12
N VAL A 277 -4.89 -19.72 -29.14
CA VAL A 277 -5.14 -18.29 -29.12
C VAL A 277 -3.85 -17.57 -28.81
N ARG A 278 -3.39 -16.78 -29.79
CA ARG A 278 -2.36 -15.79 -29.56
C ARG A 278 -2.95 -14.64 -28.74
N PRO A 279 -2.30 -14.26 -27.62
CA PRO A 279 -2.64 -13.07 -26.88
C PRO A 279 -2.75 -11.87 -27.82
N HIS A 280 -3.80 -11.07 -27.62
CA HIS A 280 -3.99 -9.82 -28.32
C HIS A 280 -4.95 -8.91 -27.57
N ALA A 281 -4.72 -7.62 -27.72
CA ALA A 281 -5.56 -6.54 -27.23
C ALA A 281 -5.78 -5.51 -28.33
N ILE A 282 -6.86 -4.74 -28.22
CA ILE A 282 -7.02 -3.53 -29.03
C ILE A 282 -6.49 -2.36 -28.20
N PRO A 283 -5.51 -1.59 -28.70
CA PRO A 283 -5.01 -0.42 -28.00
C PRO A 283 -6.12 0.56 -27.63
N CYS A 284 -6.04 1.14 -26.43
CA CYS A 284 -7.02 2.11 -25.91
C CYS A 284 -8.47 1.60 -25.81
N SER A 285 -8.71 0.28 -25.75
CA SER A 285 -10.08 -0.20 -25.74
C SER A 285 -10.75 -0.19 -24.36
N MET A 286 -9.99 -0.07 -23.25
CA MET A 286 -10.56 0.06 -21.90
C MET A 286 -11.45 1.30 -21.78
N GLY A 287 -12.72 1.08 -21.45
CA GLY A 287 -13.71 2.14 -21.31
C GLY A 287 -14.19 2.73 -22.64
N ALA A 288 -13.86 2.09 -23.77
CA ALA A 288 -14.40 2.49 -25.06
C ALA A 288 -15.91 2.24 -25.09
N GLY A 289 -16.70 3.31 -25.06
CA GLY A 289 -18.18 3.24 -25.05
C GLY A 289 -18.83 2.62 -26.29
N SER A 290 -18.05 2.22 -27.30
CA SER A 290 -18.49 1.46 -28.47
C SER A 290 -17.36 0.63 -29.06
N GLY A 291 -17.57 -0.68 -29.23
CA GLY A 291 -16.60 -1.62 -29.79
C GLY A 291 -16.17 -2.71 -28.79
N PRO A 292 -15.37 -3.70 -29.22
CA PRO A 292 -14.77 -4.67 -28.32
C PRO A 292 -13.83 -3.97 -27.31
N SER A 293 -14.15 -4.07 -26.02
CA SER A 293 -13.37 -3.55 -24.88
C SER A 293 -12.84 -4.72 -24.05
N PHE A 294 -11.95 -5.52 -24.65
CA PHE A 294 -11.33 -6.66 -23.98
C PHE A 294 -9.96 -6.95 -24.57
N PHE A 295 -9.16 -7.68 -23.82
CA PHE A 295 -8.00 -8.41 -24.33
C PHE A 295 -8.19 -9.91 -24.13
N ARG A 296 -7.53 -10.72 -24.97
CA ARG A 296 -7.76 -12.16 -25.06
C ARG A 296 -6.48 -12.92 -24.87
N MET A 297 -6.60 -14.08 -24.21
CA MET A 297 -5.51 -15.04 -24.09
C MET A 297 -6.06 -16.47 -24.16
N GLY A 298 -5.21 -17.43 -24.51
CA GLY A 298 -5.52 -18.85 -24.33
C GLY A 298 -5.31 -19.29 -22.89
N ARG A 299 -5.78 -20.50 -22.55
CA ARG A 299 -5.55 -21.14 -21.25
C ARG A 299 -4.07 -21.33 -20.89
N SER A 300 -3.16 -21.24 -21.86
CA SER A 300 -1.72 -21.25 -21.63
C SER A 300 -0.99 -20.50 -22.75
N TRP A 301 0.21 -19.99 -22.45
CA TRP A 301 1.02 -19.24 -23.41
C TRP A 301 2.53 -19.39 -23.15
N ASN A 302 3.34 -19.30 -24.21
CA ASN A 302 4.79 -19.14 -24.17
C ASN A 302 5.27 -18.22 -25.33
N ARG A 303 6.52 -17.74 -25.27
CA ARG A 303 7.07 -16.81 -26.28
C ARG A 303 7.17 -17.35 -27.71
N TYR A 304 7.09 -18.66 -27.91
CA TYR A 304 7.24 -19.30 -29.23
C TYR A 304 5.90 -19.53 -29.92
N GLY A 305 4.78 -19.41 -29.19
CA GLY A 305 3.44 -19.72 -29.68
C GLY A 305 3.29 -21.18 -30.09
N ASP A 306 4.13 -22.09 -29.56
CA ASP A 306 4.13 -23.51 -29.89
C ASP A 306 3.40 -24.33 -28.82
N ILE A 307 2.28 -24.95 -29.22
CA ILE A 307 1.45 -25.79 -28.35
C ILE A 307 2.07 -27.18 -28.05
N ASP A 308 3.17 -27.53 -28.72
CA ASP A 308 3.76 -28.87 -28.77
C ASP A 308 5.17 -28.96 -28.14
N SER A 309 5.63 -27.89 -27.47
CA SER A 309 6.95 -27.90 -26.84
C SER A 309 7.06 -29.07 -25.84
N LYS A 310 8.14 -29.85 -25.96
CA LYS A 310 8.44 -30.99 -25.07
C LYS A 310 8.59 -30.58 -23.60
N GLU A 311 8.66 -29.28 -23.33
CA GLU A 311 8.55 -28.68 -22.01
C GLU A 311 7.07 -28.56 -21.60
N LYS A 312 6.39 -29.69 -21.38
CA LYS A 312 4.99 -29.76 -20.91
C LYS A 312 4.73 -29.13 -19.51
N GLY A 313 5.66 -28.31 -19.01
CA GLY A 313 5.52 -27.43 -17.84
C GLY A 313 5.87 -25.96 -18.10
N ALA A 314 6.12 -25.55 -19.35
CA ALA A 314 6.42 -24.18 -19.78
C ALA A 314 5.19 -23.41 -20.29
N LEU A 315 4.11 -24.12 -20.64
CA LEU A 315 2.82 -23.55 -21.07
C LEU A 315 1.91 -23.36 -19.85
N SER A 316 2.06 -22.24 -19.16
CA SER A 316 1.23 -21.89 -18.00
C SER A 316 1.28 -20.38 -17.78
N LEU A 317 0.16 -19.79 -17.36
CA LEU A 317 0.06 -18.33 -17.21
C LEU A 317 0.89 -17.83 -16.03
N ARG A 318 1.12 -18.66 -15.00
CA ARG A 318 1.97 -18.28 -13.85
C ARG A 318 3.46 -18.23 -14.16
N LYS A 319 3.89 -18.72 -15.32
CA LYS A 319 5.31 -18.67 -15.73
C LYS A 319 5.66 -17.30 -16.31
N PRO A 320 6.94 -16.88 -16.29
CA PRO A 320 7.38 -15.58 -16.82
C PRO A 320 6.81 -15.24 -18.20
N ASP A 321 6.88 -16.15 -19.17
CA ASP A 321 6.33 -15.88 -20.50
C ASP A 321 4.81 -15.62 -20.48
N GLY A 322 4.07 -16.28 -19.59
CA GLY A 322 2.63 -16.11 -19.43
C GLY A 322 2.28 -14.75 -18.82
N PHE A 323 2.69 -14.51 -17.57
CA PHE A 323 2.30 -13.29 -16.86
C PHE A 323 2.92 -12.01 -17.44
N ARG A 324 4.11 -12.09 -18.06
CA ARG A 324 4.68 -10.92 -18.77
C ARG A 324 3.88 -10.59 -20.03
N THR A 325 3.39 -11.60 -20.75
CA THR A 325 2.48 -11.37 -21.88
C THR A 325 1.12 -10.84 -21.42
N LEU A 326 0.59 -11.33 -20.29
CA LEU A 326 -0.62 -10.78 -19.66
C LEU A 326 -0.48 -9.27 -19.42
N VAL A 327 0.64 -8.83 -18.84
CA VAL A 327 0.93 -7.41 -18.61
C VAL A 327 1.09 -6.65 -19.94
N HIS A 328 1.79 -7.23 -20.93
CA HIS A 328 1.95 -6.63 -22.25
C HIS A 328 0.60 -6.34 -22.94
N GLU A 329 -0.30 -7.33 -23.00
CA GLU A 329 -1.64 -7.14 -23.57
C GLU A 329 -2.48 -6.15 -22.77
N PHE A 330 -2.35 -6.18 -21.44
CA PHE A 330 -3.02 -5.24 -20.58
C PHE A 330 -2.57 -3.78 -20.84
N LEU A 331 -1.29 -3.55 -21.14
CA LEU A 331 -0.78 -2.22 -21.47
C LEU A 331 -1.33 -1.69 -22.80
N HIS A 332 -1.56 -2.53 -23.80
CA HIS A 332 -2.33 -2.13 -24.98
C HIS A 332 -3.76 -1.73 -24.56
N TYR A 333 -4.46 -2.64 -23.87
CA TYR A 333 -5.85 -2.50 -23.47
C TYR A 333 -6.12 -1.21 -22.68
N ALA A 334 -5.35 -0.98 -21.62
CA ALA A 334 -5.60 0.04 -20.61
C ALA A 334 -4.75 1.31 -20.81
N PHE A 335 -3.49 1.16 -21.26
CA PHE A 335 -2.51 2.26 -21.25
C PHE A 335 -2.35 2.93 -22.60
N CYS A 336 -3.09 2.49 -23.62
CA CYS A 336 -3.00 3.02 -24.98
C CYS A 336 -1.62 2.85 -25.62
N LEU A 337 -0.86 1.82 -25.20
CA LEU A 337 0.44 1.54 -25.79
C LEU A 337 0.28 0.71 -27.06
N HIS A 338 1.24 0.81 -27.97
CA HIS A 338 1.32 0.05 -29.22
C HIS A 338 2.62 -0.74 -29.28
N ASP A 339 2.65 -1.73 -30.17
CA ASP A 339 3.82 -2.58 -30.35
C ASP A 339 5.03 -1.75 -30.80
N GLN A 340 6.17 -2.06 -30.20
CA GLN A 340 7.44 -1.44 -30.56
C GLN A 340 8.36 -2.36 -31.35
N TYR A 341 7.92 -3.59 -31.62
CA TYR A 341 8.57 -4.55 -32.51
C TYR A 341 8.01 -4.53 -33.94
N PHE A 342 7.03 -3.67 -34.21
CA PHE A 342 6.47 -3.43 -35.53
C PHE A 342 6.43 -1.94 -35.90
N MET A 343 6.30 -1.68 -37.20
CA MET A 343 5.98 -0.41 -37.81
C MET A 343 5.08 -0.62 -39.03
N ILE A 344 4.30 0.39 -39.38
CA ILE A 344 3.49 0.42 -40.60
C ILE A 344 4.31 1.13 -41.67
N ASP A 345 4.62 0.44 -42.77
CA ASP A 345 5.38 1.04 -43.88
C ASP A 345 4.50 1.92 -44.79
N GLU A 346 5.12 2.56 -45.80
CA GLU A 346 4.42 3.44 -46.75
C GLU A 346 3.33 2.74 -47.57
N THR A 347 3.29 1.40 -47.55
CA THR A 347 2.31 0.57 -48.24
C THR A 347 1.19 0.07 -47.34
N ASP A 348 1.10 0.57 -46.11
CA ASP A 348 0.15 0.11 -45.08
C ASP A 348 0.39 -1.35 -44.66
N THR A 349 1.65 -1.81 -44.76
CA THR A 349 2.06 -3.15 -44.36
C THR A 349 2.77 -3.11 -43.01
N LEU A 350 2.36 -4.01 -42.10
CA LEU A 350 3.04 -4.21 -40.82
C LEU A 350 4.38 -4.94 -41.05
N ILE A 351 5.50 -4.29 -40.75
CA ILE A 351 6.85 -4.83 -40.85
C ILE A 351 7.59 -4.70 -39.52
N SER A 352 8.69 -5.45 -39.34
CA SER A 352 9.46 -5.42 -38.09
C SER A 352 10.15 -4.07 -37.84
N ALA A 353 10.09 -3.60 -36.60
CA ALA A 353 10.82 -2.44 -36.08
C ALA A 353 11.63 -2.81 -34.84
N PHE A 354 12.54 -1.93 -34.42
CA PHE A 354 13.47 -2.21 -33.33
C PHE A 354 13.61 -0.99 -32.42
N CYS A 355 13.10 -1.06 -31.20
CA CYS A 355 13.32 -0.03 -30.18
C CYS A 355 14.60 -0.29 -29.34
N VAL A 356 15.67 -0.82 -29.95
CA VAL A 356 16.97 -1.09 -29.27
C VAL A 356 18.17 -0.87 -30.18
N GLN A 357 19.35 -0.63 -29.56
CA GLN A 357 20.62 -0.50 -30.27
C GLN A 357 21.22 -1.86 -30.68
N ASN A 358 21.25 -2.85 -29.77
CA ASN A 358 21.83 -4.19 -29.98
C ASN A 358 20.93 -5.29 -29.42
N LEU A 359 20.28 -6.07 -30.30
CA LEU A 359 19.59 -7.32 -29.95
C LEU A 359 20.50 -8.34 -29.23
N ARG A 360 21.81 -8.32 -29.51
CA ARG A 360 22.79 -9.27 -28.96
C ARG A 360 23.09 -9.05 -27.49
N ASP A 361 23.01 -7.83 -26.98
CA ASP A 361 23.24 -7.55 -25.56
C ASP A 361 22.03 -8.01 -24.72
N GLN A 362 20.82 -7.95 -25.31
CA GLN A 362 19.59 -8.50 -24.72
C GLN A 362 19.49 -10.03 -24.84
N ALA A 363 19.92 -10.63 -25.95
CA ALA A 363 19.84 -12.08 -26.17
C ALA A 363 20.95 -12.88 -25.46
N SER A 364 22.02 -12.22 -24.98
CA SER A 364 23.14 -12.86 -24.30
C SER A 364 22.98 -12.95 -22.77
N GLY A 365 21.89 -12.42 -22.22
CA GLY A 365 21.67 -12.35 -20.76
C GLY A 365 22.66 -11.43 -20.04
N GLN A 366 23.31 -10.51 -20.76
CA GLN A 366 24.27 -9.55 -20.21
C GLN A 366 23.67 -8.16 -19.94
N ALA A 367 22.53 -7.82 -20.55
CA ALA A 367 21.73 -6.67 -20.12
C ALA A 367 20.95 -7.06 -18.85
N GLU A 368 21.11 -6.27 -17.77
CA GLU A 368 20.21 -6.32 -16.61
C GLU A 368 18.77 -6.06 -17.10
N ASP A 369 17.73 -6.72 -16.55
CA ASP A 369 16.33 -6.62 -17.01
C ASP A 369 15.86 -5.14 -17.15
N ALA A 370 16.41 -4.25 -16.32
CA ALA A 370 16.17 -2.80 -16.34
C ALA A 370 16.88 -2.04 -17.49
N ALA A 371 17.96 -2.56 -18.06
CA ALA A 371 18.72 -1.92 -19.15
C ALA A 371 18.19 -2.25 -20.56
N ALA A 372 17.15 -3.07 -20.63
CA ALA A 372 16.50 -3.49 -21.87
C ALA A 372 15.51 -2.43 -22.40
N ALA A 373 15.16 -2.50 -23.70
CA ALA A 373 14.04 -1.74 -24.25
C ALA A 373 12.72 -1.96 -23.51
N SER A 374 11.73 -1.13 -23.84
CA SER A 374 10.33 -1.27 -23.42
C SER A 374 9.79 -2.70 -23.44
N ILE A 375 8.93 -3.03 -22.47
CA ILE A 375 8.07 -4.23 -22.49
C ILE A 375 7.19 -4.29 -23.74
N MET A 376 6.91 -3.15 -24.37
CA MET A 376 6.19 -3.07 -25.64
C MET A 376 7.03 -3.51 -26.84
N TYR A 377 8.35 -3.65 -26.69
CA TYR A 377 9.25 -4.18 -27.72
C TYR A 377 9.52 -5.67 -27.51
N TRP A 378 9.90 -6.05 -26.29
CA TRP A 378 10.29 -7.42 -26.01
C TRP A 378 9.89 -7.84 -24.59
N PRO A 379 8.63 -8.27 -24.37
CA PRO A 379 8.09 -8.51 -23.03
C PRO A 379 8.77 -9.64 -22.27
N TYR A 380 9.63 -10.43 -22.93
CA TYR A 380 10.24 -11.62 -22.35
C TYR A 380 11.59 -11.39 -21.68
N ALA A 381 12.20 -10.21 -21.79
CA ALA A 381 13.52 -9.91 -21.22
C ALA A 381 13.69 -8.45 -20.78
N THR A 382 12.58 -7.79 -20.41
CA THR A 382 12.59 -6.43 -19.89
C THR A 382 11.54 -6.26 -18.82
N SER A 383 11.77 -5.29 -17.94
CA SER A 383 10.88 -4.86 -16.86
C SER A 383 10.58 -3.36 -16.92
N GLU A 384 10.77 -2.69 -18.06
CA GLU A 384 10.69 -1.22 -18.12
C GLU A 384 9.83 -0.70 -19.28
N LEU A 385 9.37 0.55 -19.17
CA LEU A 385 8.83 1.33 -20.28
C LEU A 385 9.88 2.32 -20.82
N ASP A 386 9.86 2.58 -22.12
CA ASP A 386 10.76 3.55 -22.74
C ASP A 386 10.31 5.01 -22.50
N MET A 387 11.30 5.87 -22.25
CA MET A 387 11.11 7.31 -22.08
C MET A 387 12.09 8.07 -22.97
N GLN A 388 11.59 8.94 -23.84
CA GLN A 388 12.48 9.73 -24.69
C GLN A 388 13.53 10.50 -23.86
N GLY A 389 14.79 10.31 -24.21
CA GLY A 389 15.93 10.94 -23.53
C GLY A 389 16.41 10.23 -22.27
N SER A 390 15.82 9.10 -21.86
CA SER A 390 16.39 8.22 -20.83
C SER A 390 17.40 7.24 -21.41
N LEU A 391 18.12 6.50 -20.56
CA LEU A 391 19.04 5.45 -21.00
C LEU A 391 18.35 4.23 -21.66
N ALA A 392 17.07 4.00 -21.39
CA ALA A 392 16.28 2.96 -22.06
C ALA A 392 15.84 3.36 -23.49
N TRP A 393 16.09 4.60 -23.92
CA TRP A 393 15.65 5.10 -25.22
C TRP A 393 16.70 4.98 -26.32
N HIS A 394 16.25 4.61 -27.51
CA HIS A 394 17.05 4.65 -28.73
C HIS A 394 16.30 5.35 -29.86
N GLU A 395 17.01 6.07 -30.75
CA GLU A 395 16.38 6.83 -31.84
C GLU A 395 15.57 5.96 -32.82
N LYS A 396 15.87 4.66 -32.90
CA LYS A 396 15.08 3.70 -33.70
C LYS A 396 13.67 3.47 -33.14
N CYS A 397 13.41 3.79 -31.87
CA CYS A 397 12.06 3.76 -31.31
C CYS A 397 11.10 4.71 -32.05
N LYS A 398 11.62 5.75 -32.72
CA LYS A 398 10.81 6.65 -33.56
C LYS A 398 10.25 6.02 -34.83
N ALA A 399 10.76 4.84 -35.21
CA ALA A 399 10.24 4.11 -36.36
C ALA A 399 9.07 3.20 -36.00
N THR A 400 8.83 2.92 -34.71
CA THR A 400 7.85 1.92 -34.28
C THR A 400 6.42 2.41 -34.39
N GLN A 401 5.46 1.48 -34.38
CA GLN A 401 4.03 1.80 -34.39
C GLN A 401 3.65 2.74 -33.23
N GLN A 402 4.21 2.53 -32.03
CA GLN A 402 4.03 3.46 -30.90
C GLN A 402 4.29 4.91 -31.30
N TRP A 403 5.44 5.20 -31.89
CA TRP A 403 5.78 6.56 -32.29
C TRP A 403 4.95 7.03 -33.49
N GLN A 404 4.64 6.16 -34.44
CA GLN A 404 3.84 6.51 -35.62
C GLN A 404 2.41 6.93 -35.25
N GLU A 405 1.79 6.26 -34.27
CA GLU A 405 0.41 6.50 -33.85
C GLU A 405 0.29 7.66 -32.86
N THR A 406 1.26 7.81 -31.95
CA THR A 406 1.16 8.76 -30.83
C THR A 406 2.12 9.95 -30.92
N GLY A 407 3.24 9.80 -31.63
CA GLY A 407 4.35 10.75 -31.58
C GLY A 407 5.06 10.81 -30.21
N GLU A 408 4.79 9.85 -29.33
CA GLU A 408 5.21 9.80 -27.93
C GLU A 408 5.93 8.49 -27.63
N SER A 409 6.85 8.50 -26.66
CA SER A 409 7.36 7.28 -26.02
C SER A 409 6.27 6.61 -25.17
N SER A 410 6.52 5.39 -24.68
CA SER A 410 5.55 4.72 -23.80
C SER A 410 5.27 5.53 -22.54
N TRP A 411 6.29 5.99 -21.81
CA TRP A 411 6.09 6.82 -20.61
C TRP A 411 5.37 8.14 -20.87
N GLU A 412 5.63 8.81 -21.99
CA GLU A 412 4.91 10.03 -22.38
C GLU A 412 3.42 9.75 -22.59
N THR A 413 3.09 8.63 -23.25
CA THR A 413 1.70 8.17 -23.45
C THR A 413 1.02 7.86 -22.12
N VAL A 414 1.67 7.12 -21.21
CA VAL A 414 1.14 6.78 -19.88
C VAL A 414 0.88 8.03 -19.06
N LYS A 415 1.85 8.95 -19.01
CA LYS A 415 1.73 10.21 -18.28
C LYS A 415 0.59 11.07 -18.80
N ARG A 416 0.38 11.12 -20.12
CA ARG A 416 -0.75 11.83 -20.72
C ARG A 416 -2.08 11.15 -20.39
N ARG A 417 -2.15 9.82 -20.50
CA ARG A 417 -3.36 9.01 -20.32
C ARG A 417 -3.92 9.07 -18.89
N PHE A 418 -3.05 9.06 -17.89
CA PHE A 418 -3.41 9.03 -16.46
C PHE A 418 -3.12 10.35 -15.73
N ARG A 419 -3.02 11.46 -16.48
CA ARG A 419 -2.88 12.79 -15.91
C ARG A 419 -4.13 13.15 -15.10
N ASP A 420 -3.94 13.63 -13.88
CA ASP A 420 -5.00 14.18 -13.02
C ASP A 420 -4.40 15.26 -12.12
N ASP A 421 -5.24 16.09 -11.50
CA ASP A 421 -4.80 17.07 -10.52
C ASP A 421 -4.65 16.45 -9.11
N GLN A 422 -5.23 15.27 -8.86
CA GLN A 422 -5.16 14.58 -7.56
C GLN A 422 -3.82 13.88 -7.30
N TRP A 423 -3.07 13.51 -8.34
CA TRP A 423 -1.82 12.75 -8.21
C TRP A 423 -0.83 13.08 -9.32
N ASP A 424 0.44 12.68 -9.16
CA ASP A 424 1.49 12.85 -10.15
C ASP A 424 1.99 11.50 -10.66
N ILE A 425 2.04 11.34 -11.99
CA ILE A 425 2.69 10.19 -12.62
C ILE A 425 4.18 10.50 -12.74
N LYS A 426 5.01 9.74 -11.98
CA LYS A 426 6.46 9.79 -12.10
C LYS A 426 6.88 9.16 -13.43
N THR A 427 7.99 9.65 -13.96
CA THR A 427 8.61 9.14 -15.18
C THR A 427 10.13 9.21 -14.98
N PRO A 428 10.91 8.33 -15.62
CA PRO A 428 12.36 8.40 -15.57
C PRO A 428 12.87 9.80 -15.97
N PRO A 429 13.83 10.39 -15.24
CA PRO A 429 14.36 11.70 -15.58
C PRO A 429 15.20 11.66 -16.87
N PRO A 430 15.35 12.79 -17.60
CA PRO A 430 16.23 12.87 -18.76
C PRO A 430 17.67 12.48 -18.39
N GLY A 431 18.28 11.58 -19.16
CA GLY A 431 19.61 11.02 -18.90
C GLY A 431 19.69 10.09 -17.69
N GLY A 432 18.56 9.79 -17.03
CA GLY A 432 18.49 8.84 -15.93
C GLY A 432 18.66 7.40 -16.40
N SER A 433 19.25 6.57 -15.53
CA SER A 433 19.14 5.12 -15.65
C SER A 433 17.68 4.70 -15.50
N PRO A 434 17.26 3.60 -16.14
CA PRO A 434 15.99 2.98 -15.83
C PRO A 434 16.00 2.66 -14.34
N ASN A 435 14.93 3.04 -13.66
CA ASN A 435 14.78 2.67 -12.27
C ASN A 435 14.43 1.20 -12.28
N ALA A 436 15.21 0.33 -11.63
CA ALA A 436 15.01 -1.12 -11.70
C ALA A 436 13.70 -1.60 -11.05
N GLY A 437 12.81 -0.66 -10.72
CA GLY A 437 11.54 -0.83 -10.06
C GLY A 437 11.62 -1.55 -8.71
N PRO A 438 10.51 -1.55 -7.97
CA PRO A 438 10.32 -2.52 -6.91
C PRO A 438 10.01 -3.90 -7.53
N ALA A 439 10.95 -4.84 -7.43
CA ALA A 439 10.78 -6.21 -7.92
C ALA A 439 9.61 -6.98 -7.25
N HIS A 440 9.07 -6.45 -6.15
CA HIS A 440 7.92 -6.97 -5.44
C HIS A 440 7.01 -5.84 -4.97
N LEU A 441 5.70 -5.99 -5.20
CA LEU A 441 4.68 -5.28 -4.43
C LEU A 441 4.81 -5.73 -2.98
N PRO A 442 5.25 -4.90 -2.03
CA PRO A 442 5.58 -5.41 -0.72
C PRO A 442 4.33 -5.84 0.09
N PHE A 443 3.12 -5.71 -0.48
CA PHE A 443 1.81 -5.89 0.19
C PHE A 443 0.71 -6.46 -0.73
N ALA A 444 1.07 -7.33 -1.69
CA ALA A 444 0.16 -7.85 -2.72
C ALA A 444 -1.15 -8.44 -2.15
N ASP A 445 -1.09 -9.12 -1.00
CA ASP A 445 -2.23 -9.81 -0.36
C ASP A 445 -3.38 -8.88 0.05
N TRP A 446 -3.14 -7.57 0.16
CA TRP A 446 -4.17 -6.59 0.52
C TRP A 446 -4.75 -5.84 -0.69
N LEU A 447 -3.99 -5.73 -1.78
CA LEU A 447 -4.35 -4.86 -2.91
C LEU A 447 -5.01 -5.65 -4.05
N THR A 448 -4.51 -6.86 -4.32
CA THR A 448 -5.10 -7.77 -5.31
C THR A 448 -5.98 -8.79 -4.60
N THR A 449 -7.28 -8.78 -4.90
CA THR A 449 -8.21 -9.76 -4.30
C THR A 449 -8.95 -10.52 -5.39
N PHE A 450 -9.36 -11.75 -5.09
CA PHE A 450 -10.07 -12.61 -6.04
C PHE A 450 -11.48 -12.92 -5.56
N GLU A 451 -12.44 -12.77 -6.47
CA GLU A 451 -13.84 -13.16 -6.33
C GLU A 451 -14.21 -14.14 -7.45
N TYR A 452 -14.88 -15.24 -7.11
CA TYR A 452 -15.18 -16.33 -8.07
C TYR A 452 -16.68 -16.52 -8.23
N PHE A 453 -17.08 -16.66 -9.48
CA PHE A 453 -18.45 -16.87 -9.94
C PHE A 453 -18.44 -18.08 -10.89
N VAL A 454 -18.40 -19.27 -10.30
CA VAL A 454 -18.25 -20.56 -11.03
C VAL A 454 -19.47 -21.47 -10.87
N GLY A 455 -19.71 -22.32 -11.88
CA GLY A 455 -20.77 -23.34 -11.87
C GLY A 455 -20.79 -24.23 -10.62
N GLU A 456 -22.01 -24.59 -10.15
CA GLU A 456 -22.40 -25.11 -8.82
C GLU A 456 -22.53 -24.10 -7.65
N GLN A 457 -22.39 -22.79 -7.87
CA GLN A 457 -22.96 -21.77 -6.95
C GLN A 457 -24.49 -21.54 -7.14
N ARG A 458 -25.22 -22.55 -7.66
CA ARG A 458 -26.71 -22.53 -7.74
C ARG A 458 -27.42 -23.23 -6.58
N LEU A 459 -26.74 -23.78 -5.59
CA LEU A 459 -27.34 -24.16 -4.31
C LEU A 459 -26.32 -23.95 -3.18
N ALA A 460 -26.76 -23.20 -2.16
CA ALA A 460 -26.06 -22.88 -0.91
C ALA A 460 -25.09 -21.67 -0.97
N ALA A 461 -25.56 -20.60 -0.34
CA ALA A 461 -24.72 -19.63 0.32
C ALA A 461 -23.56 -20.31 1.09
N SER A 462 -22.43 -19.60 1.16
CA SER A 462 -21.27 -19.88 1.99
C SER A 462 -20.50 -21.17 1.68
N THR A 463 -19.49 -21.05 0.83
CA THR A 463 -18.18 -21.60 1.22
C THR A 463 -17.58 -20.60 2.21
N PRO A 464 -17.41 -20.92 3.50
CA PRO A 464 -16.78 -19.99 4.42
C PRO A 464 -15.33 -19.81 3.97
N LYS A 465 -14.96 -18.58 3.55
CA LYS A 465 -13.56 -18.16 3.60
C LYS A 465 -13.10 -18.42 5.05
N SER A 466 -12.06 -19.22 5.26
CA SER A 466 -11.47 -19.36 6.59
C SER A 466 -10.84 -18.02 6.96
N ARG A 467 -11.60 -17.14 7.59
CA ARG A 467 -11.05 -16.02 8.34
C ARG A 467 -10.57 -16.57 9.67
N GLN A 468 -9.27 -16.46 9.94
CA GLN A 468 -8.76 -16.74 11.27
C GLN A 468 -9.23 -15.63 12.20
N PHE A 469 -10.03 -15.97 13.20
CA PHE A 469 -10.39 -15.06 14.30
C PHE A 469 -9.50 -15.41 15.50
N ARG A 470 -8.81 -14.42 16.07
CA ARG A 470 -8.12 -14.57 17.35
C ARG A 470 -9.08 -14.11 18.46
N VAL A 471 -9.42 -15.01 19.38
CA VAL A 471 -10.19 -14.65 20.58
C VAL A 471 -9.25 -13.93 21.55
N LEU A 472 -9.49 -12.64 21.79
CA LEU A 472 -8.74 -11.85 22.77
C LEU A 472 -9.48 -11.92 24.12
N TYR A 473 -8.78 -12.39 25.16
CA TYR A 473 -9.31 -12.37 26.52
C TYR A 473 -8.89 -11.05 27.20
N PRO A 474 -9.82 -10.29 27.82
CA PRO A 474 -9.54 -8.97 28.39
C PRO A 474 -8.53 -8.90 29.56
N SER A 475 -7.83 -9.98 29.90
CA SER A 475 -6.97 -10.02 31.10
C SER A 475 -5.66 -10.82 30.97
N GLY A 476 -5.19 -11.14 29.75
CA GLY A 476 -3.89 -11.79 29.54
C GLY A 476 -3.72 -13.19 30.18
N ARG A 477 -4.77 -13.74 30.81
CA ARG A 477 -4.80 -15.12 31.29
C ARG A 477 -5.55 -15.99 30.30
N LEU A 478 -4.85 -16.99 29.75
CA LEU A 478 -5.43 -18.09 28.99
C LEU A 478 -6.54 -18.75 29.83
N PRO A 479 -7.79 -18.85 29.35
CA PRO A 479 -8.78 -19.67 30.02
C PRO A 479 -9.17 -20.88 29.17
N TYR A 480 -9.09 -22.03 29.84
CA TYR A 480 -9.93 -23.22 29.68
C TYR A 480 -10.00 -23.91 28.30
N SER A 481 -9.67 -25.20 28.31
CA SER A 481 -9.88 -26.16 27.23
C SER A 481 -11.38 -26.43 26.99
N GLY A 482 -12.14 -25.41 26.63
CA GLY A 482 -13.56 -25.49 26.29
C GLY A 482 -13.83 -24.84 24.95
N ASP A 483 -14.76 -25.40 24.21
CA ASP A 483 -15.21 -24.85 22.93
C ASP A 483 -15.82 -23.46 23.14
N VAL A 484 -15.46 -22.50 22.28
CA VAL A 484 -16.02 -21.14 22.27
C VAL A 484 -17.02 -21.07 21.12
N ASP A 485 -18.31 -20.90 21.44
CA ASP A 485 -19.35 -20.73 20.43
C ASP A 485 -19.28 -19.33 19.79
N ILE A 486 -19.07 -19.28 18.47
CA ILE A 486 -19.08 -18.05 17.66
C ILE A 486 -20.40 -18.00 16.90
N TYR A 487 -21.18 -16.93 17.10
CA TYR A 487 -22.43 -16.70 16.37
C TYR A 487 -22.22 -15.64 15.29
N LEU A 488 -22.50 -16.01 14.02
CA LEU A 488 -22.54 -15.08 12.89
C LEU A 488 -23.99 -14.65 12.64
N GLN A 489 -24.25 -13.35 12.61
CA GLN A 489 -25.56 -12.82 12.25
C GLN A 489 -25.53 -12.31 10.81
N SER A 490 -26.34 -12.91 9.92
CA SER A 490 -26.52 -12.36 8.57
C SER A 490 -27.34 -11.07 8.64
N ARG A 491 -26.89 -10.01 7.94
CA ARG A 491 -27.75 -8.84 7.69
C ARG A 491 -28.71 -9.18 6.57
N GLY A 492 -29.87 -9.72 6.91
CA GLY A 492 -31.02 -9.76 6.01
C GLY A 492 -31.73 -11.11 5.92
N ALA A 493 -32.53 -11.43 6.91
CA ALA A 493 -33.85 -12.06 6.77
C ALA A 493 -34.50 -12.07 8.17
N ALA A 494 -35.75 -11.64 8.25
CA ALA A 494 -36.50 -11.63 9.49
C ALA A 494 -36.72 -13.07 9.99
N ASN A 495 -36.55 -13.26 11.30
CA ASN A 495 -37.07 -14.35 12.11
C ASN A 495 -36.98 -15.77 11.52
N GLU A 496 -35.93 -16.50 11.86
CA GLU A 496 -36.08 -17.90 12.27
C GLU A 496 -34.91 -18.29 13.19
N VAL A 497 -35.25 -18.82 14.37
CA VAL A 497 -34.31 -19.35 15.36
C VAL A 497 -34.12 -20.83 15.04
N ILE A 498 -32.89 -21.23 14.70
CA ILE A 498 -32.36 -22.57 14.98
C ILE A 498 -30.92 -22.41 15.44
#